data_AF-A0A838VUZ2-F1
#
_entry.id   AF-A0A838VUZ2-F1
#
_cell.length_a   1.000
_cell.length_b   1.000
_cell.length_c   1.000
_cell.angle_alpha   90.00
_cell.angle_beta   90.00
_cell.angle_gamma   90.00
#
_symmetry.space_group_name_H-M   'P 1'
#
loop_
_entity.id
_entity.type
_entity.pdbx_description
1 polymer ?
#
loop_
_entity_poly.entity_id
_entity_poly.type
_entity_poly.pdbx_seq_one_letter_code
_entity_poly.pdbx_strand_id
1 'polypeptide(L)'
;MKSENTKPGNKFIVYINEFDKYDENSEPLCRNLNCNNKVCKPFRKYCSKKCNNEFNKWYNSNFYWRKVRNSVLKRDDFTCQICGIKLHKKKRFNKTKQNWLECDHLVAKSHYYSFGYRFDSLENKVKTVMEFFHNKDNLRTLCYICHKEITIAHRKQKGLISSNKD
;
A
#
# COMPACT_ATOMS: atom_id res chain seq x y z
N MET A 1 -15.75 -33.87 -13.17
CA MET A 1 -14.42 -33.26 -12.92
C MET A 1 -14.65 -31.95 -12.19
N LYS A 2 -14.13 -31.81 -10.97
CA LYS A 2 -14.33 -30.62 -10.12
C LYS A 2 -13.43 -29.48 -10.59
N SER A 3 -14.00 -28.28 -10.57
CA SER A 3 -13.37 -27.00 -10.91
C SER A 3 -12.17 -26.66 -10.03
N GLU A 4 -11.02 -26.39 -10.63
CA GLU A 4 -9.92 -25.70 -9.96
C GLU A 4 -10.09 -24.19 -10.09
N ASN A 5 -10.92 -23.68 -9.18
CA ASN A 5 -11.05 -22.27 -8.89
C ASN A 5 -9.84 -21.85 -8.04
N THR A 6 -8.77 -21.37 -8.66
CA THR A 6 -7.71 -20.65 -7.94
C THR A 6 -7.56 -19.27 -8.57
N LYS A 7 -8.35 -18.31 -8.10
CA LYS A 7 -8.01 -16.89 -8.29
C LYS A 7 -6.78 -16.65 -7.41
N PRO A 8 -5.55 -16.47 -7.96
CA PRO A 8 -4.46 -15.99 -7.14
C PRO A 8 -4.88 -14.62 -6.63
N GLY A 9 -5.05 -14.49 -5.31
CA GLY A 9 -5.28 -13.19 -4.71
C GLY A 9 -4.10 -12.32 -5.09
N ASN A 10 -4.29 -11.35 -6.00
CA ASN A 10 -3.25 -10.40 -6.40
C ASN A 10 -2.76 -9.69 -5.15
N LYS A 11 -1.67 -10.19 -4.57
CA LYS A 11 -0.99 -9.55 -3.47
C LYS A 11 -0.27 -8.36 -4.08
N PHE A 12 -0.87 -7.17 -3.96
CA PHE A 12 -0.27 -5.88 -4.33
C PHE A 12 0.90 -5.57 -3.38
N ILE A 13 1.96 -6.36 -3.49
CA ILE A 13 3.15 -6.33 -2.63
C ILE A 13 4.35 -6.12 -3.54
N VAL A 14 5.22 -5.21 -3.13
CA VAL A 14 6.59 -5.11 -3.65
C VAL A 14 7.49 -5.66 -2.57
N TYR A 15 8.19 -6.75 -2.86
CA TYR A 15 9.08 -7.38 -1.92
C TYR A 15 10.46 -6.72 -1.96
N ILE A 16 11.10 -6.61 -0.79
CA ILE A 16 12.38 -5.92 -0.64
C ILE A 16 13.52 -6.54 -1.46
N ASN A 17 13.45 -7.84 -1.74
CA ASN A 17 14.43 -8.57 -2.55
C ASN A 17 14.29 -8.29 -4.05
N GLU A 18 13.16 -7.76 -4.53
CA GLU A 18 13.03 -7.34 -5.93
C GLU A 18 13.96 -6.16 -6.25
N PHE A 19 14.44 -5.44 -5.25
CA PHE A 19 15.42 -4.35 -5.40
C PHE A 19 16.88 -4.83 -5.41
N ASP A 20 17.14 -6.13 -5.28
CA ASP A 20 18.51 -6.64 -5.36
C ASP A 20 19.07 -6.43 -6.76
N LYS A 21 20.25 -5.81 -6.83
CA LYS A 21 20.94 -5.46 -8.07
C LYS A 21 22.25 -6.23 -8.17
N TYR A 22 22.63 -6.58 -9.39
CA TYR A 22 23.86 -7.27 -9.72
C TYR A 22 24.52 -6.57 -10.91
N ASP A 23 25.84 -6.60 -11.00
CA ASP A 23 26.57 -6.13 -12.17
C ASP A 23 26.64 -7.23 -13.26
N GLU A 24 27.34 -6.92 -14.35
CA GLU A 24 27.55 -7.84 -15.49
C GLU A 24 28.26 -9.14 -15.10
N ASN A 25 29.06 -9.12 -14.03
CA ASN A 25 29.77 -10.28 -13.49
C ASN A 25 28.96 -11.03 -12.43
N SER A 26 27.67 -10.70 -12.27
CA SER A 26 26.81 -11.21 -11.20
C SER A 26 27.30 -10.88 -9.78
N GLU A 27 28.12 -9.84 -9.60
CA GLU A 27 28.49 -9.36 -8.28
C GLU A 27 27.42 -8.44 -7.70
N PRO A 28 27.14 -8.51 -6.38
CA PRO A 28 26.06 -7.74 -5.77
C PRO A 28 26.38 -6.23 -5.73
N LEU A 29 25.44 -5.44 -6.26
CA LEU A 29 25.45 -3.98 -6.18
C LEU A 29 24.59 -3.47 -5.02
N CYS A 30 24.85 -2.23 -4.60
CA CYS A 30 24.09 -1.58 -3.54
C CYS A 30 22.60 -1.47 -3.93
N ARG A 31 21.71 -2.00 -3.09
CA ARG A 31 20.25 -1.96 -3.27
C ARG A 31 19.64 -0.54 -3.32
N ASN A 32 20.35 0.47 -2.83
CA ASN A 32 19.84 1.84 -2.83
C ASN A 32 19.62 2.32 -4.28
N LEU A 33 18.45 2.93 -4.55
CA LEU A 33 17.99 3.25 -5.90
C LEU A 33 18.98 4.12 -6.67
N ASN A 34 19.60 5.07 -5.97
CA ASN A 34 20.49 6.07 -6.54
C ASN A 34 21.97 5.72 -6.33
N CYS A 35 22.31 4.44 -6.19
CA CYS A 35 23.68 3.99 -5.93
C CYS A 35 24.03 2.74 -6.73
N ASN A 36 25.14 2.77 -7.47
CA ASN A 36 25.65 1.63 -8.25
C ASN A 36 26.98 1.08 -7.71
N ASN A 37 27.38 1.47 -6.49
CA ASN A 37 28.59 0.95 -5.86
C ASN A 37 28.42 -0.53 -5.47
N LYS A 38 29.52 -1.28 -5.47
CA LYS A 38 29.56 -2.67 -4.97
C LYS A 38 29.18 -2.74 -3.49
N VAL A 39 28.57 -3.85 -3.09
CA VAL A 39 28.32 -4.15 -1.67
C VAL A 39 29.64 -4.29 -0.92
N CYS A 40 29.72 -3.76 0.30
CA CYS A 40 30.93 -3.86 1.13
C CYS A 40 30.61 -4.40 2.53
N LYS A 41 31.52 -5.18 3.10
CA LYS A 41 31.39 -5.66 4.49
C LYS A 41 31.36 -4.47 5.47
N PRO A 42 30.61 -4.56 6.59
CA PRO A 42 29.82 -5.71 7.05
C PRO A 42 28.41 -5.80 6.43
N PHE A 43 28.04 -4.90 5.52
CA PHE A 43 26.71 -4.85 4.94
C PHE A 43 26.58 -5.93 3.83
N ARG A 44 25.43 -6.59 3.76
CA ARG A 44 25.19 -7.68 2.79
C ARG A 44 24.51 -7.25 1.49
N LYS A 45 23.92 -6.05 1.47
CA LYS A 45 23.08 -5.53 0.37
C LYS A 45 23.34 -4.05 0.06
N TYR A 46 24.32 -3.43 0.72
CA TYR A 46 24.58 -2.00 0.63
C TYR A 46 26.09 -1.71 0.64
N CYS A 47 26.50 -0.60 0.02
CA CYS A 47 27.89 -0.14 0.03
C CYS A 47 28.24 0.70 1.27
N SER A 48 27.24 1.07 2.09
CA SER A 48 27.46 1.89 3.28
C SER A 48 26.27 1.86 4.23
N LYS A 49 26.51 2.26 5.49
CA LYS A 49 25.44 2.50 6.48
C LYS A 49 24.44 3.55 6.00
N LYS A 50 24.93 4.61 5.33
CA LYS A 50 24.11 5.69 4.78
C LYS A 50 23.09 5.14 3.77
N CYS A 51 23.56 4.39 2.77
CA CYS A 51 22.69 3.81 1.75
C CYS A 51 21.67 2.82 2.33
N ASN A 52 22.09 2.01 3.30
CA ASN A 52 21.17 1.11 4.02
C ASN A 52 20.06 1.89 4.73
N ASN A 53 20.41 2.97 5.44
CA ASN A 53 19.45 3.77 6.19
C ASN A 53 18.49 4.53 5.28
N GLU A 54 19.00 5.15 4.21
CA GLU A 54 18.19 5.87 3.23
C GLU A 54 17.18 4.94 2.55
N PHE A 55 17.65 3.80 2.04
CA PHE A 55 16.78 2.83 1.38
C PHE A 55 15.74 2.27 2.36
N ASN A 56 16.14 1.86 3.58
CA ASN A 56 15.18 1.35 4.56
C ASN A 56 14.16 2.39 4.97
N LYS A 57 14.55 3.66 5.11
CA LYS A 57 13.62 4.76 5.43
C LYS A 57 12.61 4.93 4.29
N TRP A 58 13.07 4.98 3.05
CA TRP A 58 12.22 5.06 1.87
C TRP A 58 11.29 3.85 1.76
N TYR A 59 11.82 2.64 1.78
CA TYR A 59 11.05 1.41 1.60
C TYR A 59 9.97 1.25 2.68
N ASN A 60 10.34 1.43 3.96
CA ASN A 60 9.39 1.30 5.06
C ASN A 60 8.31 2.38 5.05
N SER A 61 8.60 3.57 4.50
CA SER A 61 7.61 4.64 4.43
C SER A 61 6.63 4.46 3.28
N ASN A 62 7.03 3.76 2.21
CA ASN A 62 6.26 3.62 0.98
C ASN A 62 5.59 2.26 0.79
N PHE A 63 6.20 1.15 1.20
CA PHE A 63 5.69 -0.21 0.91
C PHE A 63 5.10 -0.91 2.12
N TYR A 64 5.42 -0.47 3.33
CA TYR A 64 4.92 -1.12 4.53
C TYR A 64 3.59 -0.51 4.96
N TRP A 65 2.49 -1.20 4.63
CA TRP A 65 1.11 -0.71 4.86
C TRP A 65 0.87 -0.18 6.28
N ARG A 66 1.41 -0.84 7.30
CA ARG A 66 1.26 -0.38 8.70
C ARG A 66 1.83 1.03 8.92
N LYS A 67 2.92 1.39 8.25
CA LYS A 67 3.53 2.73 8.34
C LYS A 67 2.70 3.75 7.58
N VAL A 68 2.30 3.42 6.35
CA VAL A 68 1.41 4.24 5.51
C VAL A 68 0.10 4.52 6.23
N ARG A 69 -0.64 3.48 6.63
CA ARG A 69 -1.88 3.56 7.41
C ARG A 69 -1.72 4.43 8.66
N ASN A 70 -0.67 4.22 9.45
CA ASN A 70 -0.45 5.03 10.65
C ASN A 70 -0.16 6.50 10.32
N SER A 71 0.46 6.80 9.19
CA SER A 71 0.71 8.17 8.76
C SER A 71 -0.59 8.88 8.34
N VAL A 72 -1.51 8.17 7.66
CA VAL A 72 -2.84 8.68 7.30
C VAL A 72 -3.68 8.94 8.55
N LEU A 73 -3.74 7.97 9.47
CA LEU A 73 -4.45 8.16 10.74
C LEU A 73 -3.93 9.35 11.56
N LYS A 74 -2.61 9.60 11.52
CA LYS A 74 -2.00 10.75 12.20
C LYS A 74 -2.29 12.07 11.47
N ARG A 75 -2.24 12.09 10.13
CA ARG A 75 -2.60 13.25 9.31
C ARG A 75 -4.03 13.70 9.63
N ASP A 76 -4.93 12.74 9.73
CA ASP A 76 -6.35 12.98 9.98
C ASP A 76 -6.67 13.15 11.48
N ASP A 77 -5.66 13.31 12.33
CA ASP A 77 -5.77 13.42 13.79
C ASP A 77 -6.73 12.38 14.41
N PHE A 78 -6.64 11.14 13.92
CA PHE A 78 -7.49 10.02 14.32
C PHE A 78 -8.99 10.37 14.26
N THR A 79 -9.39 11.08 13.21
CA THR A 79 -10.76 11.57 13.00
C THR A 79 -11.32 11.01 11.70
N CYS A 80 -12.52 10.41 11.76
CA CYS A 80 -13.24 9.98 10.58
C CYS A 80 -13.51 11.18 9.66
N GLN A 81 -13.08 11.09 8.41
CA GLN A 81 -13.20 12.16 7.42
C GLN A 81 -14.62 12.33 6.84
N ILE A 82 -15.59 11.53 7.31
CA ILE A 82 -17.01 11.63 6.90
C ILE A 82 -17.86 12.17 8.03
N CYS A 83 -17.90 11.47 9.17
CA CYS A 83 -18.79 11.84 10.27
C CYS A 83 -18.10 12.62 11.40
N GLY A 84 -16.80 12.90 11.29
CA GLY A 84 -16.06 13.68 12.30
C GLY A 84 -15.79 12.96 13.62
N ILE A 85 -16.16 11.68 13.77
CA ILE A 85 -15.87 10.95 15.02
C ILE A 85 -14.36 10.81 15.22
N LYS A 86 -13.88 11.33 16.36
CA LYS A 86 -12.47 11.26 16.76
C LYS A 86 -12.24 10.16 17.79
N LEU A 87 -11.26 9.30 17.55
CA LEU A 87 -10.83 8.27 18.50
C LEU A 87 -9.45 8.59 19.08
N HIS A 88 -9.21 8.16 20.32
CA HIS A 88 -7.91 8.38 20.95
C HIS A 88 -6.80 7.55 20.30
N LYS A 89 -5.64 8.15 20.02
CA LYS A 89 -4.49 7.50 19.36
C LYS A 89 -4.04 6.15 19.95
N LYS A 90 -4.16 6.00 21.28
CA LYS A 90 -3.82 4.75 22.00
C LYS A 90 -4.97 3.73 22.02
N LYS A 91 -6.22 4.16 21.79
CA LYS A 91 -7.44 3.32 21.80
C LYS A 91 -8.05 3.30 20.40
N ARG A 92 -7.33 2.65 19.48
CA ARG A 92 -7.72 2.53 18.05
C ARG A 92 -9.05 1.80 17.86
N PHE A 93 -9.39 0.95 18.81
CA PHE A 93 -10.70 0.34 18.97
C PHE A 93 -11.32 0.87 20.26
N ASN A 94 -12.52 1.42 20.15
CA ASN A 94 -13.34 1.83 21.28
C ASN A 94 -14.40 0.73 21.50
N LYS A 95 -14.21 -0.08 22.55
CA LYS A 95 -15.12 -1.17 22.93
C LYS A 95 -16.55 -0.66 23.19
N THR A 96 -16.69 0.44 23.91
CA THR A 96 -17.98 1.03 24.27
C THR A 96 -18.77 1.48 23.05
N LYS A 97 -18.10 2.13 22.09
CA LYS A 97 -18.72 2.58 20.84
C LYS A 97 -18.76 1.49 19.76
N GLN A 98 -18.19 0.31 20.03
CA GLN A 98 -17.90 -0.75 19.06
C GLN A 98 -17.34 -0.23 17.73
N ASN A 99 -16.43 0.74 17.81
CA ASN A 99 -15.95 1.47 16.64
C ASN A 99 -14.42 1.52 16.61
N TRP A 100 -13.84 1.41 15.42
CA TRP A 100 -12.41 1.61 15.19
C TRP A 100 -12.20 2.45 13.95
N LEU A 101 -10.99 3.00 13.84
CA LEU A 101 -10.57 3.71 12.65
C LEU A 101 -9.87 2.77 11.66
N GLU A 102 -10.30 2.88 10.42
CA GLU A 102 -9.75 2.22 9.25
C GLU A 102 -9.13 3.25 8.32
N CYS A 103 -8.28 2.77 7.43
CA CYS A 103 -7.72 3.58 6.36
C CYS A 103 -8.28 3.00 5.07
N ASP A 104 -9.13 3.77 4.42
CA ASP A 104 -9.84 3.40 3.21
C ASP A 104 -9.30 4.18 2.01
N HIS A 105 -9.50 3.62 0.82
CA HIS A 105 -9.15 4.26 -0.44
C HIS A 105 -10.30 5.18 -0.90
N LEU A 106 -9.98 6.41 -1.32
CA LEU A 106 -10.98 7.29 -1.95
C LEU A 106 -11.43 6.70 -3.29
N VAL A 107 -10.47 6.32 -4.12
CA VAL A 107 -10.68 5.55 -5.35
C VAL A 107 -10.38 4.09 -5.06
N ALA A 108 -11.40 3.24 -5.12
CA ALA A 108 -11.28 1.84 -4.71
C ALA A 108 -10.19 1.09 -5.48
N LYS A 109 -9.51 0.17 -4.78
CA LYS A 109 -8.37 -0.63 -5.29
C LYS A 109 -8.61 -1.28 -6.65
N SER A 110 -9.84 -1.69 -6.95
CA SER A 110 -10.18 -2.34 -8.22
C SER A 110 -10.04 -1.44 -9.45
N HIS A 111 -9.98 -0.12 -9.28
CA HIS A 111 -9.88 0.83 -10.38
C HIS A 111 -8.44 1.12 -10.81
N TYR A 112 -7.41 0.62 -10.13
CA TYR A 112 -6.02 0.96 -10.48
C TYR A 112 -5.72 0.74 -11.98
N TYR A 113 -6.23 -0.35 -12.57
CA TYR A 113 -6.02 -0.66 -13.98
C TYR A 113 -6.65 0.37 -14.94
N SER A 114 -7.81 0.92 -14.60
CA SER A 114 -8.49 1.94 -15.42
C SER A 114 -7.77 3.30 -15.38
N PHE A 115 -6.91 3.53 -14.39
CA PHE A 115 -6.01 4.68 -14.32
C PHE A 115 -4.64 4.42 -14.99
N GLY A 116 -4.50 3.33 -15.74
CA GLY A 116 -3.27 2.99 -16.47
C GLY A 116 -2.19 2.30 -15.63
N TYR A 117 -2.44 2.00 -14.36
CA TYR A 117 -1.49 1.29 -13.51
C TYR A 117 -1.39 -0.21 -13.85
N ARG A 118 -0.20 -0.80 -13.64
CA ARG A 118 0.14 -2.20 -13.97
C ARG A 118 1.00 -2.82 -12.88
N PHE A 119 1.02 -4.15 -12.81
CA PHE A 119 1.75 -4.92 -11.79
C PHE A 119 2.67 -6.00 -12.42
N ASP A 120 3.22 -5.69 -13.59
CA ASP A 120 3.97 -6.57 -14.50
C ASP A 120 5.50 -6.42 -14.40
N SER A 121 6.02 -5.24 -14.08
CA SER A 121 7.45 -4.98 -13.84
C SER A 121 7.70 -4.37 -12.46
N LEU A 122 8.93 -4.46 -11.94
CA LEU A 122 9.27 -3.80 -10.66
C LEU A 122 8.96 -2.30 -10.68
N GLU A 123 9.32 -1.63 -11.76
CA GLU A 123 9.03 -0.21 -11.96
C GLU A 123 7.53 0.08 -11.88
N ASN A 124 6.71 -0.69 -12.61
CA ASN A 124 5.26 -0.53 -12.61
C ASN A 124 4.64 -0.88 -11.25
N LYS A 125 5.15 -1.90 -10.56
CA LYS A 125 4.72 -2.23 -9.20
C LYS A 125 5.03 -1.10 -8.21
N VAL A 126 6.26 -0.56 -8.26
CA VAL A 126 6.68 0.58 -7.43
C VAL A 126 5.78 1.78 -7.68
N LYS A 127 5.61 2.14 -8.95
CA LYS A 127 4.74 3.23 -9.39
C LYS A 127 3.32 3.06 -8.90
N THR A 128 2.71 1.90 -9.16
CA THR A 128 1.34 1.59 -8.75
C THR A 128 1.15 1.62 -7.24
N VAL A 129 2.11 1.09 -6.47
CA VAL A 129 2.01 1.15 -5.01
C VAL A 129 2.16 2.57 -4.50
N MET A 130 3.15 3.33 -4.96
CA MET A 130 3.42 4.67 -4.44
C MET A 130 2.37 5.69 -4.88
N GLU A 131 1.91 5.64 -6.12
CA GLU A 131 1.01 6.63 -6.70
C GLU A 131 -0.47 6.30 -6.52
N PHE A 132 -0.84 5.02 -6.32
CA PHE A 132 -2.24 4.62 -6.19
C PHE A 132 -2.57 3.96 -4.85
N PHE A 133 -1.92 2.84 -4.50
CA PHE A 133 -2.34 2.05 -3.33
C PHE A 133 -1.92 2.66 -2.00
N HIS A 134 -0.73 3.23 -1.91
CA HIS A 134 -0.18 3.83 -0.69
C HIS A 134 -0.05 5.35 -0.80
N ASN A 135 -0.55 5.93 -1.88
CA ASN A 135 -0.67 7.37 -2.01
C ASN A 135 -1.61 7.90 -0.93
N LYS A 136 -1.10 8.79 -0.09
CA LYS A 136 -1.85 9.38 1.02
C LYS A 136 -3.04 10.18 0.51
N ASP A 137 -2.94 10.80 -0.66
CA ASP A 137 -4.03 11.61 -1.22
C ASP A 137 -5.18 10.75 -1.71
N ASN A 138 -4.93 9.46 -2.02
CA ASN A 138 -5.96 8.47 -2.29
C ASN A 138 -6.42 7.71 -1.03
N LEU A 139 -5.98 8.11 0.16
CA LEU A 139 -6.29 7.43 1.43
C LEU A 139 -6.98 8.38 2.40
N ARG A 140 -7.93 7.85 3.17
CA ARG A 140 -8.64 8.58 4.22
C ARG A 140 -8.88 7.73 5.45
N THR A 141 -9.00 8.39 6.60
CA THR A 141 -9.44 7.77 7.84
C THR A 141 -10.96 7.70 7.89
N LEU A 142 -11.51 6.50 8.11
CA LEU A 142 -12.94 6.28 8.33
C LEU A 142 -13.18 5.54 9.63
N CYS A 143 -14.33 5.78 10.24
CA CYS A 143 -14.83 4.87 11.27
C CYS A 143 -15.45 3.63 10.61
N TYR A 144 -15.55 2.53 11.35
CA TYR A 144 -16.06 1.27 10.85
C TYR A 144 -17.45 1.39 10.19
N ILE A 145 -18.33 2.20 10.79
CA ILE A 145 -19.69 2.43 10.28
C ILE A 145 -19.66 3.07 8.89
N CYS A 146 -18.98 4.21 8.75
CA CYS A 146 -18.87 4.90 7.46
C CYS A 146 -18.15 4.07 6.39
N HIS A 147 -17.12 3.30 6.78
CA HIS A 147 -16.44 2.41 5.85
C HIS A 147 -17.36 1.29 5.32
N LYS A 148 -18.21 0.73 6.20
CA LYS A 148 -19.22 -0.27 5.82
C LYS A 148 -20.23 0.32 4.82
N GLU A 149 -20.71 1.53 5.07
CA GLU A 149 -21.66 2.23 4.18
C GLU A 149 -21.07 2.46 2.78
N ILE A 150 -19.83 2.95 2.70
CA ILE A 150 -19.12 3.13 1.42
C ILE A 150 -18.92 1.81 0.70
N THR A 151 -18.54 0.76 1.43
CA THR A 151 -18.36 -0.57 0.84
C THR A 151 -19.66 -1.07 0.20
N ILE A 152 -20.81 -0.84 0.85
CA ILE A 152 -22.13 -1.18 0.31
C ILE A 152 -22.43 -0.34 -0.94
N ALA A 153 -22.18 0.97 -0.89
CA ALA A 153 -22.40 1.86 -2.03
C ALA A 153 -21.57 1.45 -3.26
N HIS A 154 -20.27 1.16 -3.08
CA HIS A 154 -19.40 0.67 -4.15
C HIS A 154 -19.87 -0.66 -4.74
N ARG A 155 -20.39 -1.58 -3.92
CA ARG A 155 -20.95 -2.86 -4.41
C ARG A 155 -22.19 -2.65 -5.25
N LYS A 156 -23.11 -1.76 -4.82
CA LYS A 156 -24.32 -1.42 -5.58
C LYS A 156 -23.97 -0.78 -6.94
N GLN A 157 -23.04 0.17 -6.97
CA GLN A 157 -22.58 0.78 -8.22
C GLN A 157 -21.98 -0.24 -9.18
N LYS A 158 -21.16 -1.18 -8.69
CA LYS A 158 -20.64 -2.27 -9.54
C LYS A 158 -21.75 -3.14 -10.12
N GLY A 159 -22.75 -3.50 -9.32
CA GLY A 159 -23.91 -4.28 -9.77
C GLY A 159 -24.69 -3.59 -10.89
N LEU A 160 -24.91 -2.27 -10.76
CA LEU A 160 -25.58 -1.45 -11.77
C LEU A 160 -24.77 -1.30 -13.07
N ILE A 161 -23.45 -1.17 -12.97
CA ILE A 161 -22.58 -1.09 -14.15
C ILE A 161 -22.48 -2.44 -14.88
N SER A 162 -22.55 -3.56 -14.14
CA SER A 162 -22.61 -4.89 -14.77
C SER A 162 -23.95 -5.18 -15.44
N SER A 163 -25.07 -4.68 -14.91
CA SER A 163 -26.41 -4.88 -15.51
C SER A 163 -26.71 -3.99 -16.71
N ASN A 164 -25.90 -2.95 -16.96
CA ASN A 164 -26.04 -2.04 -18.11
C ASN A 164 -25.08 -2.39 -19.26
N LYS A 165 -24.39 -3.53 -19.18
CA LYS A 165 -23.47 -4.03 -20.21
C LYS A 165 -23.99 -5.27 -20.94
N ASP A 166 -25.22 -5.66 -20.65
CA ASP A 166 -26.03 -6.62 -21.40
C ASP A 166 -27.07 -5.84 -22.23
#